data_AF-A0A3N7H101-F1
#
_entry.id   AF-A0A3N7H101-F1
#
_cell.length_a   1.000
_cell.length_b   1.000
_cell.length_c   1.000
_cell.angle_alpha   90.00
_cell.angle_beta   90.00
_cell.angle_gamma   90.00
#
_symmetry.space_group_name_H-M   'P 1'
#
loop_
_entity.id
_entity.type
_entity.pdbx_description
1 polymer ?
#
loop_
_entity_poly.entity_id
_entity_poly.type
_entity_poly.pdbx_seq_one_letter_code
_entity_poly.pdbx_strand_id
1 'polypeptide(L)'
;MKKYIVTSFAAAALLMTGSCDTDFENDVLDVVPTAGSADFSRYVAIGNSLTSGYRDNALYLDGQQESFPSMIAQGMKQAGGGDFKQPLMPNNIGGFTGL
;
A
#
# COMPACT_ATOMS: atom_id res chain seq x y z
N MET A 1 -11.83 -31.57 -33.41
CA MET A 1 -11.10 -30.32 -33.07
C MET A 1 -11.98 -29.33 -32.32
N LYS A 2 -13.07 -28.79 -32.92
CA LYS A 2 -13.96 -27.81 -32.27
C LYS A 2 -14.57 -28.27 -30.93
N LYS A 3 -14.92 -29.57 -30.81
CA LYS A 3 -15.46 -30.15 -29.57
C LYS A 3 -14.46 -30.16 -28.41
N TYR A 4 -13.18 -30.41 -28.69
CA TYR A 4 -12.11 -30.42 -27.67
C TYR A 4 -11.73 -29.01 -27.21
N ILE A 5 -11.78 -28.03 -28.12
CA ILE A 5 -11.54 -26.62 -27.78
C ILE A 5 -12.62 -26.10 -26.83
N VAL A 6 -13.89 -26.44 -27.08
CA VAL A 6 -15.01 -26.00 -26.24
C VAL A 6 -14.94 -26.64 -24.85
N THR A 7 -14.62 -27.93 -24.74
CA THR A 7 -14.44 -28.57 -23.42
C THR A 7 -13.22 -28.05 -22.65
N SER A 8 -12.11 -27.74 -23.32
CA SER A 8 -10.95 -27.13 -22.66
C SER A 8 -11.24 -25.74 -22.11
N PHE A 9 -12.00 -24.91 -22.84
CA PHE A 9 -12.43 -23.60 -22.36
C PHE A 9 -13.40 -23.70 -21.17
N ALA A 10 -14.34 -24.65 -21.21
CA ALA A 10 -15.26 -24.88 -20.10
C ALA A 10 -14.54 -25.34 -18.83
N ALA A 11 -13.54 -26.22 -18.95
CA ALA A 11 -12.72 -26.67 -17.82
C ALA A 11 -11.88 -25.53 -17.23
N ALA A 12 -11.28 -24.68 -18.08
CA ALA A 12 -10.54 -23.50 -17.63
C ALA A 12 -11.45 -22.50 -16.91
N ALA A 13 -12.65 -22.24 -17.44
CA ALA A 13 -13.61 -21.34 -16.79
C ALA A 13 -14.04 -21.84 -15.40
N LEU A 14 -14.27 -23.15 -15.25
CA LEU A 14 -14.65 -23.75 -13.96
C LEU A 14 -13.52 -23.65 -12.91
N LEU A 15 -12.27 -23.80 -13.34
CA LEU A 15 -11.10 -23.65 -12.45
C LEU A 15 -10.88 -22.20 -12.01
N MET A 16 -11.21 -21.22 -12.87
CA MET A 16 -11.08 -19.80 -12.53
C MET A 16 -12.14 -19.32 -11.53
N THR A 17 -13.31 -19.97 -11.48
CA THR A 17 -14.39 -19.59 -10.54
C THR A 17 -14.32 -20.27 -9.18
N GLY A 18 -13.52 -21.33 -9.02
CA GLY A 18 -13.40 -22.09 -7.78
C GLY A 18 -12.16 -21.77 -6.93
N SER A 19 -11.33 -20.81 -7.35
CA SER A 19 -10.03 -20.53 -6.70
C SER A 19 -10.07 -19.41 -5.65
N CYS A 20 -11.17 -18.71 -5.48
CA CYS A 20 -11.28 -17.66 -4.46
C CYS A 20 -12.02 -18.24 -3.26
N ASP A 21 -11.27 -18.68 -2.26
CA ASP A 21 -11.77 -18.85 -0.90
C ASP A 21 -11.68 -17.48 -0.23
N THR A 22 -12.82 -16.81 -0.10
CA THR A 22 -12.93 -15.51 0.57
C THR A 22 -13.43 -15.65 2.01
N ASP A 23 -13.60 -16.88 2.50
CA ASP A 23 -14.10 -17.16 3.83
C ASP A 23 -12.95 -17.10 4.85
N PHE A 24 -12.50 -15.89 5.14
CA PHE A 24 -11.63 -15.66 6.28
C PHE A 24 -12.41 -15.95 7.57
N GLU A 25 -11.83 -16.71 8.52
CA GLU A 25 -12.47 -16.96 9.83
C GLU A 25 -12.83 -15.68 10.58
N ASN A 26 -12.13 -14.58 10.28
CA ASN A 26 -12.41 -13.23 10.77
C ASN A 26 -12.41 -12.27 9.59
N ASP A 27 -13.39 -11.38 9.52
CA ASP A 27 -13.39 -10.31 8.51
C ASP A 27 -12.14 -9.44 8.70
N VAL A 28 -11.49 -9.06 7.61
CA VAL A 28 -10.34 -8.14 7.65
C VAL A 28 -10.71 -6.79 8.27
N LEU A 29 -12.00 -6.43 8.22
CA LEU A 29 -12.56 -5.24 8.88
C LEU A 29 -12.56 -5.36 10.42
N ASP A 30 -12.57 -6.57 10.96
CA ASP A 30 -12.60 -6.83 12.40
C ASP A 30 -11.19 -6.89 13.02
N VAL A 31 -10.14 -6.92 12.19
CA VAL A 31 -8.76 -6.95 12.65
C VAL A 31 -8.33 -5.55 13.07
N VAL A 32 -8.32 -5.30 14.38
CA VAL A 32 -7.81 -4.05 14.96
C VAL A 32 -6.27 -4.13 15.12
N PRO A 33 -5.49 -3.23 14.51
CA PRO A 33 -4.04 -3.17 14.73
C PRO A 33 -3.72 -2.87 16.20
N THR A 34 -2.80 -3.64 16.79
CA THR A 34 -2.33 -3.42 18.16
C THR A 34 -0.82 -3.35 18.20
N ALA A 35 -0.26 -2.63 19.18
CA ALA A 35 1.18 -2.56 19.36
C ALA A 35 1.80 -3.88 19.87
N GLY A 36 1.00 -4.75 20.48
CA GLY A 36 1.51 -5.88 21.25
C GLY A 36 2.50 -5.40 22.32
N SER A 37 3.78 -5.77 22.16
CA SER A 37 4.89 -5.35 23.02
C SER A 37 5.79 -4.25 22.41
N ALA A 38 5.46 -3.75 21.21
CA ALA A 38 6.24 -2.69 20.56
C ALA A 38 5.92 -1.30 21.16
N ASP A 39 6.88 -0.38 21.10
CA ASP A 39 6.69 1.04 21.41
C ASP A 39 6.83 1.87 20.13
N PHE A 40 5.71 2.43 19.66
CA PHE A 40 5.65 3.30 18.49
C PHE A 40 5.71 4.80 18.82
N SER A 41 6.17 5.15 20.03
CA SER A 41 6.31 6.55 20.46
C SER A 41 7.22 7.37 19.53
N ARG A 42 8.19 6.74 18.86
CA ARG A 42 9.07 7.38 17.89
C ARG A 42 9.35 6.50 16.66
N TYR A 43 9.13 7.09 15.49
CA TYR A 43 9.53 6.53 14.21
C TYR A 43 10.35 7.56 13.43
N VAL A 44 11.56 7.17 13.01
CA VAL A 44 12.48 8.00 12.22
C VAL A 44 12.91 7.21 11.01
N ALA A 45 12.62 7.74 9.82
CA ALA A 45 13.05 7.17 8.55
C ALA A 45 14.09 8.08 7.91
N ILE A 46 15.26 7.51 7.60
CA ILE A 46 16.37 8.20 6.94
C ILE A 46 16.65 7.45 5.64
N GLY A 47 16.82 8.19 4.55
CA GLY A 47 17.19 7.58 3.29
C GLY A 47 17.24 8.56 2.13
N ASN A 48 16.89 8.08 0.95
CA ASN A 48 17.07 8.78 -0.33
C ASN A 48 15.77 8.77 -1.14
N SER A 49 15.87 8.78 -2.47
CA SER A 49 14.74 8.73 -3.41
C SER A 49 13.73 7.63 -3.08
N LEU A 50 14.20 6.41 -2.77
CA LEU A 50 13.35 5.26 -2.43
C LEU A 50 12.52 5.49 -1.16
N THR A 51 13.07 6.25 -0.22
CA THR A 51 12.44 6.58 1.07
C THR A 51 11.46 7.74 0.92
N SER A 52 11.75 8.68 0.04
CA SER A 52 10.94 9.88 -0.16
C SER A 52 9.70 9.68 -1.04
N GLY A 53 9.52 8.52 -1.67
CA GLY A 53 8.45 8.34 -2.66
C GLY A 53 8.71 9.06 -3.98
N TYR A 54 9.99 9.26 -4.31
CA TYR A 54 10.44 9.82 -5.58
C TYR A 54 10.09 8.88 -6.74
N ARG A 55 9.50 9.42 -7.79
CA ARG A 55 9.08 8.69 -9.00
C ARG A 55 9.17 9.60 -10.22
N ASP A 56 9.27 9.03 -11.42
CA ASP A 56 9.28 9.78 -12.68
C ASP A 56 10.29 10.95 -12.74
N ASN A 57 11.44 10.78 -12.09
CA ASN A 57 12.48 11.79 -11.92
C ASN A 57 12.08 13.06 -11.12
N ALA A 58 11.02 13.02 -10.33
CA ALA A 58 10.62 14.14 -9.48
C ALA A 58 9.97 13.71 -8.14
N LEU A 59 9.76 14.71 -7.28
CA LEU A 59 8.93 14.57 -6.09
C LEU A 59 7.52 15.05 -6.39
N TYR A 60 6.55 14.32 -5.86
CA TYR A 60 5.12 14.61 -5.97
C TYR A 60 4.50 14.46 -4.58
N LEU A 61 3.52 15.29 -4.25
CA LEU A 61 2.79 15.23 -2.98
C LEU A 61 2.22 13.82 -2.74
N ASP A 62 1.56 13.25 -3.75
CA ASP A 62 1.00 11.89 -3.68
C ASP A 62 2.11 10.83 -3.56
N GLY A 63 3.24 11.02 -4.25
CA GLY A 63 4.47 10.24 -4.11
C GLY A 63 4.92 10.11 -2.68
N GLN A 64 5.02 11.24 -2.02
CA GLN A 64 5.49 11.32 -0.65
C GLN A 64 4.46 10.77 0.36
N GLN A 65 3.16 10.98 0.10
CA GLN A 65 2.08 10.42 0.92
C GLN A 65 2.01 8.88 0.85
N GLU A 66 2.39 8.29 -0.28
CA GLU A 66 2.48 6.84 -0.49
C GLU A 66 3.91 6.29 -0.35
N SER A 67 4.84 7.07 0.22
CA SER A 67 6.18 6.59 0.50
C SER A 67 6.15 5.48 1.56
N PHE A 68 7.09 4.52 1.50
CA PHE A 68 7.09 3.42 2.46
C PHE A 68 7.14 3.89 3.94
N PRO A 69 7.87 4.97 4.31
CA PRO A 69 7.79 5.48 5.67
C PRO A 69 6.42 6.03 6.04
N SER A 70 5.76 6.73 5.11
CA SER A 70 4.39 7.24 5.31
C SER A 70 3.42 6.09 5.55
N MET A 71 3.45 5.06 4.71
CA MET A 71 2.58 3.88 4.84
C MET A 71 2.84 3.13 6.15
N ILE A 72 4.11 2.90 6.51
CA ILE A 72 4.46 2.26 7.79
C ILE A 72 3.93 3.08 8.97
N ALA A 73 4.13 4.40 8.93
CA ALA A 73 3.70 5.25 10.03
C ALA A 73 2.18 5.36 10.15
N GLN A 74 1.43 5.31 9.04
CA GLN A 74 -0.03 5.19 9.06
C GLN A 74 -0.47 3.91 9.80
N GLY A 75 0.21 2.78 9.56
CA GLY A 75 -0.02 1.54 10.31
C GLY A 75 0.34 1.67 11.80
N MET A 76 1.50 2.26 12.11
CA MET A 76 1.90 2.52 13.50
C MET A 76 0.91 3.41 14.24
N LYS A 77 0.34 4.42 13.57
CA LYS A 77 -0.68 5.32 14.13
C LYS A 77 -1.94 4.56 14.57
N GLN A 78 -2.35 3.54 13.83
CA GLN A 78 -3.48 2.68 14.22
C GLN A 78 -3.19 1.87 15.48
N ALA A 79 -1.91 1.62 15.78
CA ALA A 79 -1.43 0.87 16.93
C ALA A 79 -0.87 1.76 18.07
N GLY A 80 -1.26 3.03 18.16
CA GLY A 80 -0.83 3.95 19.24
C GLY A 80 0.41 4.79 18.95
N GLY A 81 0.92 4.77 17.71
CA GLY A 81 1.92 5.70 17.22
C GLY A 81 1.36 7.11 16.98
N GLY A 82 2.25 8.07 16.75
CA GLY A 82 1.90 9.47 16.49
C GLY A 82 1.78 9.83 15.01
N ASP A 83 1.51 11.11 14.74
CA ASP A 83 1.55 11.67 13.39
C ASP A 83 2.97 11.62 12.80
N PHE A 84 3.08 11.15 11.56
CA PHE A 84 4.32 11.19 10.80
C PHE A 84 4.53 12.55 10.15
N LYS A 85 5.65 13.19 10.45
CA LYS A 85 6.04 14.47 9.86
C LYS A 85 7.11 14.25 8.81
N GLN A 86 6.81 14.59 7.57
CA GLN A 86 7.75 14.57 6.46
C GLN A 86 7.61 15.85 5.62
N PRO A 87 8.68 16.30 4.94
CA PRO A 87 8.58 17.36 3.94
C PRO A 87 7.72 16.90 2.77
N LEU A 88 6.83 17.77 2.30
CA LEU A 88 5.93 17.50 1.17
C LEU A 88 6.08 18.58 0.11
N MET A 89 5.95 18.19 -1.16
CA MET A 89 5.69 19.11 -2.26
C MET A 89 4.29 19.72 -2.09
N PRO A 90 4.09 20.97 -2.51
CA PRO A 90 2.78 21.62 -2.40
C PRO A 90 1.75 21.08 -3.41
N ASN A 91 2.17 20.27 -4.39
CA ASN A 91 1.34 19.80 -5.50
C ASN A 91 1.95 18.55 -6.18
N ASN A 92 1.34 18.11 -7.29
CA ASN A 92 1.73 16.93 -8.07
C ASN A 92 2.24 17.28 -9.48
N ILE A 93 2.94 18.41 -9.65
CA ILE A 93 3.43 18.81 -10.98
C ILE A 93 4.89 18.38 -11.25
N GLY A 94 5.54 17.74 -10.28
CA GLY A 94 6.95 17.32 -10.40
C GLY A 94 7.96 18.46 -10.20
N GLY A 95 7.60 19.52 -9.47
CA GLY A 95 8.47 20.65 -9.19
C GLY A 95 7.73 21.82 -8.53
N PHE A 96 8.42 22.93 -8.29
CA PHE A 96 7.80 24.15 -7.80
C PHE A 96 7.37 25.05 -8.96
N THR A 97 6.12 25.52 -8.94
CA THR A 97 5.68 26.61 -9.80
C THR A 97 6.01 27.96 -9.16
N GLY A 98 6.70 28.82 -9.90
CA GLY A 98 6.89 30.22 -9.50
C GLY A 98 8.00 30.46 -8.47
N LEU A 99 9.10 29.69 -8.54
CA LEU A 99 10.38 30.10 -7.94
C LEU A 99 10.98 31.29 -8.67
#